data_AF-A0A8R7R999-F1
#
_entry.id   AF-A0A8R7R999-F1
#
_cell.length_a   1.000
_cell.length_b   1.000
_cell.length_c   1.000
_cell.angle_alpha   90.00
_cell.angle_beta   90.00
_cell.angle_gamma   90.00
#
_symmetry.space_group_name_H-M   'P 1'
#
loop_
_entity.id
_entity.type
_entity.pdbx_description
1 polymer ?
#
loop_
_entity_poly.entity_id
_entity_poly.type
_entity_poly.pdbx_seq_one_letter_code
_entity_poly.pdbx_strand_id
1 'polypeptide(L)'
;MNRWSMKMEKSANLPCLIAGKPERPTYLPLEACVLVPLQRYKKSLSTLQRSKLVEGSRQRPDQRMLSLSGVLRANNYNSDPVLRECGIVIDPEFTQVEGRVLQAPQLNSADGRELHTPNGRWNFNNDRFIQPIKVKMWGVVNFSARCNVEDLARRLIQSGAKKGILQEMAECGVIEERHQMRREPPTKRVEAMFQQIKAKLTRKPDFLFLLCVLPEKNSDIYGPWKRECLVEHGIFTQCLVPPPNIKDQYLTNVLLKINAKLGGLNSLLKKETTRAIPHVSKVPTIIFGMDVSHGSPGRNVPSVAAVVSSLKWPIMSKYRASVCTQSPRLEMIDTLFKPVGDDDHGLIKDSLVDFLRNNDGQRPEQIIIFQGWC
;
A
#
# COMPACT_ATOMS: atom_id res chain seq x y z
N MET A 1 -36.16 -8.02 -45.62
CA MET A 1 -35.32 -6.92 -45.11
C MET A 1 -35.63 -5.62 -45.86
N ASN A 2 -36.83 -5.04 -45.71
CA ASN A 2 -37.25 -3.82 -46.43
C ASN A 2 -37.71 -2.66 -45.52
N ARG A 3 -37.62 -2.80 -44.19
CA ARG A 3 -38.24 -1.83 -43.28
C ARG A 3 -37.47 -0.50 -43.17
N TRP A 4 -36.17 -0.50 -43.44
CA TRP A 4 -35.29 0.64 -43.15
C TRP A 4 -34.37 1.05 -44.31
N SER A 5 -34.54 0.43 -45.50
CA SER A 5 -33.74 0.72 -46.71
C SER A 5 -32.21 0.83 -46.48
N MET A 6 -31.68 0.11 -45.50
CA MET A 6 -30.27 0.16 -45.12
C MET A 6 -29.58 -1.15 -45.52
N LYS A 7 -28.57 -1.06 -46.38
CA LYS A 7 -27.70 -2.20 -46.70
C LYS A 7 -26.59 -2.28 -45.66
N MET A 8 -26.43 -3.45 -45.07
CA MET A 8 -25.33 -3.75 -44.14
C MET A 8 -24.16 -4.27 -44.97
N GLU A 9 -23.11 -3.46 -45.14
CA GLU A 9 -21.97 -3.83 -46.00
C GLU A 9 -20.76 -4.30 -45.17
N LYS A 10 -20.62 -3.84 -43.93
CA LYS A 10 -19.40 -4.03 -43.13
C LYS A 10 -19.54 -5.05 -42.00
N SER A 11 -20.75 -5.31 -41.54
CA SER A 11 -21.09 -6.07 -40.33
C SER A 11 -22.08 -7.21 -40.59
N ALA A 12 -22.35 -7.53 -41.87
CA ALA A 12 -23.26 -8.60 -42.26
C ALA A 12 -22.91 -9.96 -41.62
N ASN A 13 -21.63 -10.22 -41.41
CA ASN A 13 -21.11 -11.46 -40.80
C ASN A 13 -20.77 -11.31 -39.30
N LEU A 14 -21.18 -10.20 -38.66
CA LEU A 14 -20.90 -9.93 -37.24
C LEU A 14 -22.17 -10.14 -36.39
N PRO A 15 -22.03 -10.43 -35.08
CA PRO A 15 -23.17 -10.55 -34.20
C PRO A 15 -23.90 -9.21 -34.02
N CYS A 16 -25.23 -9.29 -33.86
CA CYS A 16 -26.04 -8.14 -33.45
C CYS A 16 -25.92 -7.85 -31.96
N LEU A 17 -26.12 -6.60 -31.57
CA LEU A 17 -26.34 -6.22 -30.17
C LEU A 17 -27.76 -6.64 -29.76
N ILE A 18 -27.89 -7.16 -28.54
CA ILE A 18 -29.18 -7.50 -27.95
C ILE A 18 -29.57 -6.38 -26.99
N ALA A 19 -30.73 -5.77 -27.21
CA ALA A 19 -31.28 -4.71 -26.39
C ALA A 19 -32.73 -5.00 -25.99
N GLY A 20 -33.23 -4.30 -24.97
CA GLY A 20 -34.60 -4.46 -24.47
C GLY A 20 -34.75 -5.53 -23.39
N LYS A 21 -35.96 -6.06 -23.25
CA LYS A 21 -36.29 -7.06 -22.23
C LYS A 21 -35.83 -8.47 -22.65
N PRO A 22 -35.34 -9.32 -21.73
CA PRO A 22 -34.90 -10.68 -22.06
C PRO A 22 -35.98 -11.53 -22.76
N GLU A 23 -37.26 -11.33 -22.43
CA GLU A 23 -38.38 -12.11 -22.97
C GLU A 23 -38.78 -11.67 -24.39
N ARG A 24 -38.37 -10.47 -24.82
CA ARG A 24 -38.62 -9.91 -26.16
C ARG A 24 -37.38 -9.12 -26.62
N PRO A 25 -36.28 -9.81 -26.97
CA PRO A 25 -35.04 -9.15 -27.36
C PRO A 25 -35.20 -8.42 -28.68
N THR A 26 -34.62 -7.23 -28.76
CA THR A 26 -34.43 -6.49 -30.01
C THR A 26 -33.00 -6.68 -30.47
N TYR A 27 -32.81 -7.14 -31.70
CA TYR A 27 -31.50 -7.36 -32.30
C TYR A 27 -31.13 -6.16 -33.18
N LEU A 28 -30.03 -5.50 -32.84
CA LEU A 28 -29.55 -4.30 -33.51
C LEU A 28 -28.22 -4.59 -34.21
N PRO A 29 -28.13 -4.41 -35.54
CA PRO A 29 -26.86 -4.49 -36.27
C PRO A 29 -25.85 -3.47 -35.75
N LEU A 30 -24.57 -3.84 -35.68
CA LEU A 30 -23.51 -2.96 -35.18
C LEU A 30 -23.38 -1.66 -35.98
N GLU A 31 -23.52 -1.73 -37.32
CA GLU A 31 -23.50 -0.55 -38.22
C GLU A 31 -24.62 0.45 -37.96
N ALA A 32 -25.73 0.01 -37.34
CA ALA A 32 -26.86 0.87 -37.02
C ALA A 32 -26.74 1.56 -35.66
N CYS A 33 -25.67 1.27 -34.90
CA CYS A 33 -25.54 1.68 -33.51
C CYS A 33 -24.44 2.72 -33.33
N VAL A 34 -24.76 3.78 -32.57
CA VAL A 34 -23.80 4.79 -32.12
C VAL A 34 -23.74 4.77 -30.59
N LEU A 35 -22.54 4.86 -30.04
CA LEU A 35 -22.37 4.99 -28.59
C LEU A 35 -22.85 6.38 -28.14
N VAL A 36 -23.86 6.39 -27.27
CA VAL A 36 -24.35 7.64 -26.65
C VAL A 36 -23.21 8.27 -25.85
N PRO A 37 -22.95 9.59 -25.99
CA PRO A 37 -21.88 10.26 -25.26
C PRO A 37 -22.16 10.34 -23.75
N LEU A 38 -21.14 10.72 -22.97
CA LEU A 38 -21.22 10.97 -21.53
C LEU A 38 -21.63 9.78 -20.65
N GLN A 39 -21.49 8.55 -21.16
CA GLN A 39 -21.67 7.34 -20.35
C GLN A 39 -20.42 7.07 -19.51
N ARG A 40 -20.57 7.12 -18.17
CA ARG A 40 -19.47 6.82 -17.24
C ARG A 40 -18.97 5.37 -17.43
N TYR A 41 -17.66 5.23 -17.64
CA TYR A 41 -17.00 3.92 -17.65
C TYR A 41 -16.94 3.33 -16.23
N LYS A 42 -17.55 2.15 -16.04
CA LYS A 42 -17.68 1.50 -14.72
C LYS A 42 -16.71 0.34 -14.48
N LYS A 43 -16.01 -0.13 -15.51
CA LYS A 43 -15.07 -1.27 -15.37
C LYS A 43 -13.70 -0.79 -14.87
N SER A 44 -12.93 -1.71 -14.31
CA SER A 44 -11.55 -1.43 -13.92
C SER A 44 -10.69 -1.08 -15.13
N LEU A 45 -9.96 0.02 -15.05
CA LEU A 45 -8.98 0.40 -16.05
C LEU A 45 -7.77 -0.54 -16.02
N SER A 46 -7.22 -0.84 -17.20
CA SER A 46 -5.93 -1.51 -17.31
C SER A 46 -4.80 -0.64 -16.74
N THR A 47 -3.65 -1.22 -16.42
CA THR A 47 -2.48 -0.48 -15.91
C THR A 47 -2.09 0.67 -16.85
N LEU A 48 -2.10 0.42 -18.16
CA LEU A 48 -1.78 1.43 -19.17
C LEU A 48 -2.82 2.56 -19.20
N GLN A 49 -4.11 2.21 -19.19
CA GLN A 49 -5.19 3.21 -19.17
C GLN A 49 -5.16 4.05 -17.90
N ARG A 50 -4.91 3.43 -16.74
CA ARG A 50 -4.77 4.15 -15.47
C ARG A 50 -3.58 5.10 -15.49
N SER A 51 -2.43 4.67 -16.03
CA SER A 51 -1.25 5.53 -16.17
C SER A 51 -1.55 6.76 -17.03
N LYS A 52 -2.18 6.55 -18.19
CA LYS A 52 -2.59 7.65 -19.08
C LYS A 52 -3.59 8.60 -18.41
N LEU A 53 -4.55 8.07 -17.66
CA LEU A 53 -5.52 8.89 -16.93
C LEU A 53 -4.84 9.75 -15.86
N VAL A 54 -3.93 9.16 -15.07
CA VAL A 54 -3.19 9.88 -14.03
C VAL A 54 -2.32 10.98 -14.65
N GLU A 55 -1.62 10.67 -15.74
CA GLU A 55 -0.77 11.61 -16.45
C GLU A 55 -1.59 12.77 -17.04
N GLY A 56 -2.70 12.46 -17.73
CA GLY A 56 -3.58 13.46 -18.32
C GLY A 56 -4.37 14.30 -17.30
N SER A 57 -4.57 13.78 -16.09
CA SER A 57 -5.25 14.50 -15.00
C SER A 57 -4.30 15.30 -14.12
N ARG A 58 -2.97 15.19 -14.33
CA ARG A 58 -1.98 15.86 -13.50
C ARG A 58 -1.90 17.33 -13.86
N GLN A 59 -2.30 18.20 -12.94
CA GLN A 59 -2.21 19.65 -13.08
C GLN A 59 -1.43 20.24 -11.93
N ARG A 60 -0.61 21.27 -12.23
CA ARG A 60 0.04 22.05 -11.18
C ARG A 60 -0.99 22.91 -10.43
N PRO A 61 -0.77 23.24 -9.14
CA PRO A 61 -1.72 24.04 -8.37
C PRO A 61 -2.12 25.35 -9.05
N ASP A 62 -1.15 26.07 -9.63
CA ASP A 62 -1.37 27.34 -10.35
C ASP A 62 -2.31 27.17 -11.55
N GLN A 63 -2.08 26.15 -12.37
CA GLN A 63 -2.93 25.83 -13.52
C GLN A 63 -4.33 25.39 -13.10
N ARG A 64 -4.43 24.61 -12.01
CA ARG A 64 -5.71 24.15 -11.48
C ARG A 64 -6.54 25.32 -10.95
N MET A 65 -5.92 26.26 -10.24
CA MET A 65 -6.60 27.48 -9.78
C MET A 65 -7.13 28.29 -10.96
N LEU A 66 -6.31 28.54 -11.98
CA LEU A 66 -6.74 29.25 -13.20
C LEU A 66 -7.91 28.55 -13.90
N SER A 67 -7.84 27.22 -14.05
CA SER A 67 -8.92 26.44 -14.65
C SER A 67 -10.22 26.55 -13.86
N LEU A 68 -10.15 26.48 -12.53
CA LEU A 68 -11.32 26.57 -11.66
C LEU A 68 -11.93 27.97 -11.69
N SER A 69 -11.13 29.03 -11.60
CA SER A 69 -11.61 30.41 -11.76
C SER A 69 -12.26 30.63 -13.12
N GLY A 70 -11.69 30.08 -14.19
CA GLY A 70 -12.28 30.12 -15.53
C GLY A 70 -13.65 29.45 -15.60
N VAL A 71 -13.78 28.24 -15.03
CA VAL A 71 -15.06 27.50 -14.98
C VAL A 71 -16.10 28.22 -14.13
N LEU A 72 -15.72 28.77 -12.97
CA LEU A 72 -16.63 29.55 -12.11
C LEU A 72 -17.19 30.77 -12.86
N ARG A 73 -16.33 31.51 -13.56
CA ARG A 73 -16.75 32.67 -14.36
C ARG A 73 -17.63 32.28 -15.54
N ALA A 74 -17.28 31.20 -16.26
CA ALA A 74 -18.05 30.71 -17.40
C ALA A 74 -19.43 30.19 -17.01
N ASN A 75 -19.55 29.51 -15.87
CA ASN A 75 -20.84 29.00 -15.38
C ASN A 75 -21.78 30.11 -14.91
N ASN A 76 -21.24 31.26 -14.49
CA ASN A 76 -22.00 32.45 -14.11
C ASN A 76 -23.17 32.14 -13.16
N TYR A 77 -22.90 31.43 -12.06
CA TYR A 77 -23.94 30.93 -11.14
C TYR A 77 -24.88 32.03 -10.61
N ASN A 78 -24.41 33.28 -10.48
CA ASN A 78 -25.24 34.41 -10.04
C ASN A 78 -26.32 34.84 -11.06
N SER A 79 -26.24 34.32 -12.29
CA SER A 79 -27.29 34.45 -13.31
C SER A 79 -28.37 33.37 -13.24
N ASP A 80 -28.16 32.32 -12.43
CA ASP A 80 -29.13 31.24 -12.27
C ASP A 80 -30.40 31.75 -11.56
N PRO A 81 -31.60 31.57 -12.16
CA PRO A 81 -32.85 32.07 -11.57
C PRO A 81 -33.16 31.46 -10.21
N VAL A 82 -32.86 30.18 -10.00
CA VAL A 82 -33.17 29.46 -8.76
C VAL A 82 -32.27 29.95 -7.64
N LEU A 83 -30.96 30.12 -7.89
CA LEU A 83 -30.05 30.66 -6.88
C LEU A 83 -30.42 32.09 -6.49
N ARG A 84 -30.82 32.91 -7.46
CA ARG A 84 -31.26 34.29 -7.21
C ARG A 84 -32.55 34.35 -6.39
N GLU A 85 -33.53 33.52 -6.71
CA GLU A 85 -34.79 33.42 -5.95
C GLU A 85 -34.53 32.94 -4.51
N CYS A 86 -33.55 32.06 -4.32
CA CYS A 86 -33.09 31.63 -2.99
C CYS A 86 -32.24 32.67 -2.24
N GLY A 87 -31.91 33.82 -2.85
CA GLY A 87 -31.02 34.83 -2.27
C GLY A 87 -29.56 34.39 -2.12
N ILE A 88 -29.13 33.38 -2.87
CA ILE A 88 -27.76 32.84 -2.83
C ILE A 88 -26.89 33.61 -3.83
N VAL A 89 -25.75 34.14 -3.35
CA VAL A 89 -24.72 34.78 -4.18
C VAL A 89 -23.40 34.04 -3.99
N ILE A 90 -22.76 33.67 -5.09
CA ILE A 90 -21.47 32.98 -5.12
C ILE A 90 -20.37 33.99 -5.44
N ASP A 91 -19.37 34.08 -4.58
CA ASP A 91 -18.16 34.87 -4.80
C ASP A 91 -17.32 34.24 -5.92
N PRO A 92 -16.90 35.02 -6.96
CA PRO A 92 -16.08 34.50 -8.04
C PRO A 92 -14.62 34.23 -7.66
N GLU A 93 -14.16 34.71 -6.51
CA GLU A 93 -12.77 34.59 -6.07
C GLU A 93 -12.58 33.52 -4.98
N PHE A 94 -11.36 32.99 -4.87
CA PHE A 94 -11.04 32.01 -3.84
C PHE A 94 -10.99 32.65 -2.46
N THR A 95 -11.64 32.01 -1.49
CA THR A 95 -11.53 32.37 -0.07
C THR A 95 -10.07 32.38 0.36
N GLN A 96 -9.61 33.52 0.86
CA GLN A 96 -8.27 33.67 1.41
C GLN A 96 -8.23 33.13 2.85
N VAL A 97 -7.21 32.34 3.15
CA VAL A 97 -7.02 31.74 4.47
C VAL A 97 -5.58 31.92 4.94
N GLU A 98 -5.40 32.31 6.20
CA GLU A 98 -4.08 32.41 6.79
C GLU A 98 -3.58 31.03 7.22
N GLY A 99 -2.49 30.59 6.60
CA GLY A 99 -1.82 29.33 6.93
C GLY A 99 -0.58 29.54 7.79
N ARG A 100 -0.18 28.49 8.52
CA ARG A 100 1.10 28.44 9.23
C ARG A 100 1.96 27.30 8.71
N VAL A 101 3.23 27.58 8.42
CA VAL A 101 4.21 26.55 8.06
C VAL A 101 4.94 26.11 9.33
N LEU A 102 4.64 24.90 9.80
CA LEU A 102 5.30 24.34 10.97
C LEU A 102 6.74 23.94 10.64
N GLN A 103 7.66 24.13 11.59
CA GLN A 103 9.03 23.66 11.45
C GLN A 103 9.06 22.13 11.36
N ALA A 104 9.73 21.60 10.34
CA ALA A 104 9.89 20.17 10.18
C ALA A 104 10.63 19.57 11.39
N PRO A 105 10.22 18.38 11.88
CA PRO A 105 10.92 17.75 12.98
C PRO A 105 12.31 17.26 12.55
N GLN A 106 13.25 17.29 13.48
CA GLN A 106 14.61 16.77 13.29
C GLN A 106 14.61 15.25 13.46
N LEU A 107 15.28 14.55 12.54
CA LEU A 107 15.48 13.11 12.58
C LEU A 107 16.94 12.80 12.91
N ASN A 108 17.15 11.83 13.79
CA ASN A 108 18.47 11.31 14.13
C ASN A 108 18.75 10.03 13.33
N SER A 109 19.97 9.91 12.80
CA SER A 109 20.56 8.64 12.37
C SER A 109 21.39 7.99 13.48
N ALA A 110 21.86 6.75 13.25
CA ALA A 110 22.63 5.99 14.25
C ALA A 110 23.88 6.73 14.76
N ASP A 111 24.52 7.50 13.89
CA ASP A 111 25.79 8.16 14.17
C ASP A 111 25.58 9.54 14.86
N GLY A 112 24.37 9.84 15.33
CA GLY A 112 24.01 11.11 15.95
C GLY A 112 23.91 12.28 14.95
N ARG A 113 24.10 12.02 13.66
CA ARG A 113 23.95 13.01 12.59
C ARG A 113 22.49 13.37 12.42
N GLU A 114 22.23 14.67 12.32
CA GLU A 114 20.92 15.20 11.99
C GLU A 114 20.64 15.03 10.49
N LEU A 115 19.50 14.41 10.16
CA LEU A 115 19.03 14.31 8.78
C LEU A 115 18.30 15.59 8.40
N HIS A 116 18.82 16.29 7.39
CA HIS A 116 18.19 17.46 6.82
C HIS A 116 16.92 17.06 6.06
N THR A 117 15.78 17.69 6.37
CA THR A 117 14.43 17.34 5.86
C THR A 117 13.77 18.45 5.02
N PRO A 118 14.43 19.01 3.99
CA PRO A 118 13.89 20.13 3.23
C PRO A 118 12.58 19.75 2.55
N ASN A 119 11.55 20.57 2.75
CA ASN A 119 10.20 20.34 2.23
C ASN A 119 9.66 18.93 2.55
N GLY A 120 9.99 18.41 3.74
CA GLY A 120 9.54 17.09 4.21
C GLY A 120 10.19 15.90 3.48
N ARG A 121 11.34 16.10 2.83
CA ARG A 121 12.08 15.03 2.13
C ARG A 121 13.48 14.88 2.70
N TRP A 122 13.95 13.65 2.82
CA TRP A 122 15.33 13.35 3.20
C TRP A 122 15.84 12.12 2.45
N ASN A 123 17.15 11.92 2.46
CA ASN A 123 17.80 10.77 1.86
C ASN A 123 18.54 9.99 2.95
N PHE A 124 18.43 8.66 2.91
CA PHE A 124 19.06 7.76 3.87
C PHE A 124 20.27 7.03 3.28
N ASN A 125 20.72 7.33 2.05
CA ASN A 125 21.77 6.56 1.36
C ASN A 125 23.11 6.56 2.10
N ASN A 126 23.44 7.64 2.81
CA ASN A 126 24.73 7.79 3.50
C ASN A 126 24.66 7.56 5.02
N ASP A 127 23.48 7.22 5.55
CA ASP A 127 23.23 7.12 6.98
C ASP A 127 23.00 5.67 7.44
N ARG A 128 23.31 5.37 8.70
CA ARG A 128 23.07 4.07 9.33
C ARG A 128 21.74 4.03 10.08
N PHE A 129 21.15 2.84 10.18
CA PHE A 129 19.91 2.63 10.94
C PHE A 129 20.16 2.70 12.45
N ILE A 130 19.25 3.33 13.19
CA ILE A 130 19.34 3.47 14.66
C ILE A 130 19.45 2.10 15.36
N GLN A 131 18.66 1.12 14.94
CA GLN A 131 18.77 -0.28 15.38
C GLN A 131 18.70 -1.19 14.14
N PRO A 132 19.84 -1.56 13.55
CA PRO A 132 19.87 -2.50 12.44
C PRO A 132 19.73 -3.94 12.95
N ILE A 133 18.93 -4.75 12.27
CA ILE A 133 18.85 -6.20 12.54
C ILE A 133 19.98 -6.92 11.85
N LYS A 134 20.75 -7.72 12.59
CA LYS A 134 21.78 -8.59 12.04
C LYS A 134 21.14 -9.83 11.41
N VAL A 135 21.10 -9.87 10.08
CA VAL A 135 20.59 -11.03 9.34
C VAL A 135 21.75 -11.95 9.00
N LYS A 136 21.82 -13.09 9.69
CA LYS A 136 22.87 -14.10 9.45
C LYS A 136 22.55 -15.04 8.28
N MET A 137 21.26 -15.37 8.10
CA MET A 137 20.80 -16.28 7.07
C MET A 137 19.53 -15.78 6.40
N TRP A 138 19.54 -15.78 5.06
CA TRP A 138 18.43 -15.35 4.24
C TRP A 138 18.46 -16.06 2.88
N GLY A 139 17.33 -16.04 2.17
CA GLY A 139 17.22 -16.64 0.86
C GLY A 139 16.67 -15.67 -0.19
N VAL A 140 17.05 -15.90 -1.45
CA VAL A 140 16.43 -15.26 -2.61
C VAL A 140 15.62 -16.29 -3.38
N VAL A 141 14.35 -15.99 -3.61
CA VAL A 141 13.43 -16.80 -4.40
C VAL A 141 13.08 -16.04 -5.66
N ASN A 142 13.51 -16.55 -6.81
CA ASN A 142 13.43 -15.84 -8.07
C ASN A 142 12.41 -16.43 -9.03
N PHE A 143 11.33 -15.67 -9.27
CA PHE A 143 10.33 -15.94 -10.30
C PHE A 143 10.61 -15.16 -11.61
N SER A 144 11.68 -14.36 -11.66
CA SER A 144 12.01 -13.50 -12.80
C SER A 144 13.18 -14.06 -13.61
N ALA A 145 12.89 -14.51 -14.83
CA ALA A 145 13.92 -14.99 -15.76
C ALA A 145 14.93 -13.92 -16.21
N ARG A 146 14.64 -12.64 -15.99
CA ARG A 146 15.44 -11.50 -16.46
C ARG A 146 16.37 -10.92 -15.38
N CYS A 147 16.27 -11.40 -14.15
CA CYS A 147 17.05 -10.86 -13.03
C CYS A 147 18.37 -11.61 -12.89
N ASN A 148 19.48 -10.89 -12.86
CA ASN A 148 20.75 -11.42 -12.33
C ASN A 148 20.68 -11.40 -10.80
N VAL A 149 20.28 -12.54 -10.21
CA VAL A 149 20.06 -12.67 -8.77
C VAL A 149 21.36 -12.57 -7.98
N GLU A 150 22.45 -13.09 -8.51
CA GLU A 150 23.77 -12.99 -7.87
C GLU A 150 24.23 -11.54 -7.76
N ASP A 151 24.05 -10.74 -8.82
CA ASP A 151 24.34 -9.31 -8.80
C ASP A 151 23.44 -8.55 -7.83
N LEU A 152 22.14 -8.83 -7.86
CA LEU A 152 21.19 -8.24 -6.92
C LEU A 152 21.56 -8.56 -5.47
N ALA A 153 21.85 -9.83 -5.16
CA ALA A 153 22.18 -10.28 -3.81
C ALA A 153 23.48 -9.62 -3.33
N ARG A 154 24.53 -9.60 -4.17
CA ARG A 154 25.81 -8.95 -3.85
C ARG A 154 25.63 -7.46 -3.57
N ARG A 155 24.89 -6.74 -4.42
CA ARG A 155 24.62 -5.30 -4.21
C ARG A 155 23.80 -5.06 -2.95
N LEU A 156 22.83 -5.93 -2.66
CA LEU A 156 22.03 -5.83 -1.43
C LEU A 156 22.88 -6.09 -0.19
N ILE A 157 23.79 -7.06 -0.21
CA ILE A 157 24.77 -7.32 0.87
C ILE A 157 25.65 -6.10 1.09
N GLN A 158 26.25 -5.55 0.03
CA GLN A 158 27.11 -4.36 0.11
C GLN A 158 26.35 -3.14 0.66
N SER A 159 25.13 -2.90 0.17
CA SER A 159 24.28 -1.83 0.66
C SER A 159 23.84 -2.07 2.11
N GLY A 160 23.51 -3.31 2.47
CA GLY A 160 23.10 -3.72 3.81
C GLY A 160 24.20 -3.62 4.84
N ALA A 161 25.45 -3.92 4.46
CA ALA A 161 26.64 -3.74 5.30
C ALA A 161 26.84 -2.27 5.66
N LYS A 162 26.69 -1.36 4.68
CA LYS A 162 26.72 0.10 4.93
C LYS A 162 25.63 0.55 5.91
N LYS A 163 24.52 -0.19 6.02
CA LYS A 163 23.42 0.07 6.96
C LYS A 163 23.49 -0.71 8.28
N GLY A 164 24.44 -1.63 8.42
CA GLY A 164 24.60 -2.48 9.60
C GLY A 164 23.69 -3.72 9.65
N ILE A 165 22.94 -4.05 8.58
CA ILE A 165 22.00 -5.19 8.56
C ILE A 165 22.66 -6.50 8.16
N LEU A 166 23.44 -6.48 7.09
CA LEU A 166 24.04 -7.66 6.48
C LEU A 166 25.54 -7.61 6.78
N GLN A 167 26.04 -8.56 7.58
CA GLN A 167 27.48 -8.66 7.81
C GLN A 167 28.18 -9.19 6.55
N GLU A 168 29.46 -8.86 6.41
CA GLU A 168 30.34 -9.47 5.43
C GLU A 168 30.33 -10.99 5.69
N MET A 169 29.98 -11.81 4.69
CA MET A 169 29.70 -13.27 4.77
C MET A 169 28.24 -13.71 5.08
N ALA A 170 27.21 -12.91 4.82
CA ALA A 170 25.82 -13.41 4.89
C ALA A 170 25.57 -14.53 3.85
N GLU A 171 25.44 -15.77 4.31
CA GLU A 171 25.06 -16.92 3.48
C GLU A 171 23.68 -16.66 2.85
N CYS A 172 23.65 -16.67 1.51
CA CYS A 172 22.45 -16.41 0.71
C CYS A 172 22.06 -17.66 -0.06
N GLY A 173 20.95 -18.30 0.31
CA GLY A 173 20.38 -19.40 -0.45
C GLY A 173 19.62 -18.89 -1.68
N VAL A 174 20.08 -19.21 -2.89
CA VAL A 174 19.35 -18.84 -4.13
C VAL A 174 18.47 -20.01 -4.59
N ILE A 175 17.20 -19.70 -4.88
CA ILE A 175 16.20 -20.65 -5.35
C ILE A 175 15.55 -20.07 -6.59
N GLU A 176 15.81 -20.74 -7.71
CA GLU A 176 15.34 -20.35 -9.03
C GLU A 176 14.09 -21.14 -9.43
N GLU A 177 13.21 -20.48 -10.18
CA GLU A 177 12.05 -21.14 -10.72
C GLU A 177 12.45 -22.13 -11.81
N ARG A 178 12.04 -23.39 -11.65
CA ARG A 178 12.20 -24.40 -12.70
C ARG A 178 11.42 -23.96 -13.94
N HIS A 179 12.07 -24.03 -15.11
CA HIS A 179 11.50 -23.57 -16.38
C HIS A 179 10.10 -24.16 -16.67
N GLN A 180 9.90 -25.44 -16.32
CA GLN A 180 8.63 -26.17 -16.52
C GLN A 180 7.47 -25.55 -15.73
N MET A 181 7.72 -24.95 -14.58
CA MET A 181 6.68 -24.37 -13.72
C MET A 181 6.17 -23.01 -14.22
N ARG A 182 6.90 -22.32 -15.10
CA ARG A 182 6.58 -20.94 -15.51
C ARG A 182 5.20 -20.76 -16.15
N ARG A 183 4.64 -21.84 -16.71
CA ARG A 183 3.31 -21.85 -17.36
C ARG A 183 2.20 -22.36 -16.43
N GLU A 184 2.54 -22.85 -15.25
CA GLU A 184 1.56 -23.32 -14.27
C GLU A 184 0.84 -22.15 -13.59
N PRO A 185 -0.34 -22.41 -12.98
CA PRO A 185 -1.01 -21.43 -12.13
C PRO A 185 -0.11 -20.90 -11.00
N PRO A 186 -0.26 -19.63 -10.58
CA PRO A 186 0.61 -19.00 -9.58
C PRO A 186 0.71 -19.75 -8.25
N THR A 187 -0.38 -20.37 -7.79
CA THR A 187 -0.41 -21.16 -6.56
C THR A 187 0.52 -22.37 -6.63
N LYS A 188 0.46 -23.14 -7.72
CA LYS A 188 1.35 -24.29 -7.95
C LYS A 188 2.81 -23.87 -8.10
N ARG A 189 3.06 -22.72 -8.75
CA ARG A 189 4.41 -22.14 -8.88
C ARG A 189 5.02 -21.85 -7.52
N VAL A 190 4.24 -21.23 -6.62
CA VAL A 190 4.66 -20.95 -5.24
C VAL A 190 4.87 -22.25 -4.45
N GLU A 191 3.97 -23.21 -4.56
CA GLU A 191 4.10 -24.51 -3.90
C GLU A 191 5.39 -25.23 -4.30
N ALA A 192 5.69 -25.31 -5.60
CA ALA A 192 6.92 -25.92 -6.11
C ALA A 192 8.19 -25.18 -5.61
N MET A 193 8.15 -23.86 -5.48
CA MET A 193 9.26 -23.12 -4.87
C MET A 193 9.44 -23.49 -3.40
N PHE A 194 8.35 -23.62 -2.64
CA PHE A 194 8.42 -24.05 -1.25
C PHE A 194 8.91 -25.49 -1.09
N GLN A 195 8.58 -26.39 -2.01
CA GLN A 195 9.18 -27.72 -2.05
C GLN A 195 10.71 -27.64 -2.26
N GLN A 196 11.18 -26.75 -3.15
CA GLN A 196 12.62 -26.51 -3.34
C GLN A 196 13.28 -25.89 -2.11
N ILE A 197 12.61 -24.95 -1.44
CA ILE A 197 13.05 -24.36 -0.16
C ILE A 197 13.24 -25.48 0.87
N LYS A 198 12.20 -26.30 1.10
CA LYS A 198 12.24 -27.40 2.06
C LYS A 198 13.33 -28.43 1.73
N ALA A 199 13.50 -28.78 0.46
CA ALA A 199 14.52 -29.75 0.04
C ALA A 199 15.95 -29.24 0.23
N LYS A 200 16.20 -27.94 0.09
CA LYS A 200 17.51 -27.33 0.39
C LYS A 200 17.75 -27.15 1.89
N LEU A 201 16.70 -27.20 2.70
CA LEU A 201 16.71 -27.07 4.16
C LEU A 201 16.67 -28.45 4.84
N THR A 202 17.65 -29.31 4.56
CA THR A 202 17.77 -30.63 5.22
C THR A 202 18.28 -30.55 6.66
N ARG A 203 18.80 -29.39 7.09
CA ARG A 203 19.04 -29.03 8.49
C ARG A 203 18.62 -27.57 8.69
N LYS A 204 18.19 -27.24 9.92
CA LYS A 204 18.12 -25.85 10.39
C LYS A 204 19.41 -25.14 9.95
N PRO A 205 19.28 -23.99 9.27
CA PRO A 205 18.70 -22.85 9.97
C PRO A 205 17.35 -22.39 9.41
N ASP A 206 16.58 -21.77 10.30
CA ASP A 206 15.36 -21.07 9.95
C ASP A 206 15.78 -19.79 9.20
N PHE A 207 15.51 -19.69 7.90
CA PHE A 207 15.72 -18.43 7.16
C PHE A 207 15.01 -17.31 7.92
N LEU A 208 15.75 -16.30 8.37
CA LEU A 208 15.13 -15.15 9.03
C LEU A 208 14.26 -14.35 8.06
N PHE A 209 14.55 -14.47 6.76
CA PHE A 209 13.92 -13.67 5.71
C PHE A 209 14.09 -14.27 4.31
N LEU A 210 13.05 -14.11 3.47
CA LEU A 210 13.07 -14.43 2.04
C LEU A 210 12.84 -13.19 1.16
N LEU A 211 13.82 -12.91 0.29
CA LEU A 211 13.70 -11.92 -0.78
C LEU A 211 13.03 -12.58 -1.99
N CYS A 212 11.84 -12.11 -2.36
CA CYS A 212 11.11 -12.65 -3.51
C CYS A 212 11.26 -11.72 -4.72
N VAL A 213 11.89 -12.19 -5.78
CA VAL A 213 12.03 -11.45 -7.04
C VAL A 213 10.86 -11.83 -7.95
N LEU A 214 9.97 -10.86 -8.17
CA LEU A 214 8.80 -11.02 -9.03
C LEU A 214 9.12 -10.63 -10.47
N PRO A 215 8.43 -11.24 -11.46
CA PRO A 215 8.62 -10.89 -12.88
C PRO A 215 8.11 -9.48 -13.21
N GLU A 216 7.07 -9.00 -12.50
CA GLU A 216 6.43 -7.70 -12.74
C GLU A 216 5.69 -7.16 -11.50
N LYS A 217 5.35 -5.86 -11.50
CA LYS A 217 4.81 -5.15 -10.32
C LYS A 217 3.45 -5.67 -9.85
N ASN A 218 2.59 -6.07 -10.78
CA ASN A 218 1.24 -6.57 -10.50
C ASN A 218 1.16 -8.10 -10.69
N SER A 219 2.26 -8.81 -10.42
CA SER A 219 2.33 -10.25 -10.58
C SER A 219 1.29 -10.95 -9.70
N ASP A 220 0.55 -11.86 -10.32
CA ASP A 220 -0.40 -12.78 -9.69
C ASP A 220 0.24 -13.74 -8.68
N ILE A 221 1.56 -13.90 -8.70
CA ILE A 221 2.36 -14.65 -7.73
C ILE A 221 2.37 -13.97 -6.36
N TYR A 222 2.26 -12.64 -6.29
CA TYR A 222 2.42 -11.89 -5.04
C TYR A 222 1.45 -12.36 -3.94
N GLY A 223 0.18 -12.56 -4.28
CA GLY A 223 -0.85 -12.98 -3.34
C GLY A 223 -0.59 -14.36 -2.74
N PRO A 224 -0.51 -15.42 -3.57
CA PRO A 224 -0.17 -16.77 -3.11
C PRO A 224 1.16 -16.83 -2.35
N TRP A 225 2.20 -16.14 -2.82
CA TRP A 225 3.50 -16.08 -2.14
C TRP A 225 3.38 -15.49 -0.73
N LYS A 226 2.64 -14.38 -0.59
CA LYS A 226 2.42 -13.72 0.70
C LYS A 226 1.62 -14.58 1.66
N ARG A 227 0.58 -15.26 1.18
CA ARG A 227 -0.22 -16.19 1.97
C ARG A 227 0.65 -17.33 2.50
N GLU A 228 1.36 -18.02 1.61
CA GLU A 228 2.22 -19.14 1.98
C GLU A 228 3.26 -18.71 3.01
N CYS A 229 3.99 -17.61 2.76
CA CYS A 229 5.00 -17.14 3.71
C CYS A 229 4.42 -16.71 5.06
N LEU A 230 3.39 -15.86 5.08
CA LEU A 230 2.97 -15.17 6.30
C LEU A 230 1.96 -15.97 7.13
N VAL A 231 1.07 -16.74 6.48
CA VAL A 231 0.00 -17.47 7.15
C VAL A 231 0.43 -18.90 7.47
N GLU A 232 1.02 -19.59 6.51
CA GLU A 232 1.31 -21.03 6.65
C GLU A 232 2.65 -21.28 7.37
N HIS A 233 3.70 -20.50 7.08
CA HIS A 233 5.05 -20.73 7.62
C HIS A 233 5.57 -19.65 8.60
N GLY A 234 4.91 -18.49 8.69
CA GLY A 234 5.37 -17.38 9.53
C GLY A 234 6.73 -16.78 9.13
N ILE A 235 7.12 -16.88 7.86
CA ILE A 235 8.41 -16.39 7.34
C ILE A 235 8.29 -14.94 6.85
N PHE A 236 9.19 -14.07 7.32
CA PHE A 236 9.27 -12.71 6.82
C PHE A 236 9.71 -12.66 5.36
N THR A 237 9.01 -11.86 4.54
CA THR A 237 9.35 -11.72 3.11
C THR A 237 9.27 -10.29 2.59
N GLN A 238 10.17 -9.97 1.65
CA GLN A 238 10.14 -8.74 0.86
C GLN A 238 10.11 -9.11 -0.62
N CYS A 239 9.00 -8.79 -1.27
CA CYS A 239 8.89 -8.91 -2.71
C CYS A 239 9.47 -7.66 -3.38
N LEU A 240 10.10 -7.82 -4.53
CA LEU A 240 10.58 -6.71 -5.33
C LEU A 240 10.55 -7.05 -6.83
N VAL A 241 10.60 -5.99 -7.65
CA VAL A 241 10.76 -6.09 -9.10
C VAL A 241 11.93 -5.18 -9.46
N PRO A 242 13.14 -5.72 -9.66
CA PRO A 242 14.32 -4.92 -9.90
C PRO A 242 14.13 -4.09 -11.18
N PRO A 243 14.39 -2.77 -11.16
CA PRO A 243 14.49 -2.01 -12.39
C PRO A 243 15.71 -2.47 -13.20
N PRO A 244 15.76 -2.23 -14.52
CA PRO A 244 16.92 -2.57 -15.34
C PRO A 244 18.23 -1.95 -14.83
N ASN A 245 18.16 -0.74 -14.26
CA ASN A 245 19.28 -0.06 -13.62
C ASN A 245 19.00 0.10 -12.11
N ILE A 246 19.64 -0.75 -11.30
CA ILE A 246 19.50 -0.77 -9.85
C ILE A 246 20.39 0.32 -9.24
N LYS A 247 19.76 1.37 -8.72
CA LYS A 247 20.43 2.46 -8.00
C LYS A 247 20.49 2.19 -6.50
N ASP A 248 21.50 2.75 -5.82
CA ASP A 248 21.66 2.64 -4.36
C ASP A 248 20.41 3.10 -3.58
N GLN A 249 19.70 4.11 -4.08
CA GLN A 249 18.44 4.57 -3.49
C GLN A 249 17.37 3.47 -3.46
N TYR A 250 17.30 2.65 -4.50
CA TYR A 250 16.34 1.56 -4.58
C TYR A 250 16.65 0.49 -3.52
N LEU A 251 17.92 0.10 -3.41
CA LEU A 251 18.37 -0.88 -2.42
C LEU A 251 18.18 -0.37 -0.99
N THR A 252 18.50 0.91 -0.74
CA THR A 252 18.26 1.56 0.56
C THR A 252 16.77 1.53 0.91
N ASN A 253 15.87 1.82 -0.03
CA ASN A 253 14.43 1.76 0.18
C ASN A 253 13.91 0.33 0.44
N VAL A 254 14.56 -0.68 -0.13
CA VAL A 254 14.29 -2.10 0.17
C VAL A 254 14.79 -2.44 1.57
N LEU A 255 16.01 -2.04 1.95
CA LEU A 255 16.59 -2.30 3.26
C LEU A 255 15.83 -1.62 4.40
N LEU A 256 15.31 -0.40 4.18
CA LEU A 256 14.41 0.27 5.12
C LEU A 256 13.20 -0.62 5.48
N LYS A 257 12.64 -1.32 4.50
CA LYS A 257 11.51 -2.24 4.71
C LYS A 257 11.93 -3.55 5.37
N ILE A 258 13.08 -4.11 4.99
CA ILE A 258 13.61 -5.34 5.58
C ILE A 258 13.89 -5.14 7.06
N ASN A 259 14.58 -4.05 7.41
CA ASN A 259 14.90 -3.74 8.81
C ASN A 259 13.63 -3.67 9.67
N ALA A 260 12.64 -2.90 9.23
CA ALA A 260 11.39 -2.69 9.97
C ALA A 260 10.62 -4.01 10.15
N LYS A 261 10.55 -4.86 9.11
CA LYS A 261 9.87 -6.16 9.19
C LYS A 261 10.52 -7.12 10.17
N LEU A 262 11.84 -7.07 10.30
CA LEU A 262 12.59 -7.92 11.21
C LEU A 262 12.71 -7.32 12.63
N GLY A 263 11.97 -6.23 12.92
CA GLY A 263 11.92 -5.61 14.25
C GLY A 263 12.97 -4.53 14.50
N GLY A 264 13.75 -4.15 13.48
CA GLY A 264 14.71 -3.07 13.52
C GLY A 264 14.06 -1.68 13.52
N LEU A 265 14.89 -0.66 13.74
CA LEU A 265 14.49 0.74 13.81
C LEU A 265 15.38 1.58 12.88
N ASN A 266 14.77 2.23 11.90
CA ASN A 266 15.52 2.95 10.86
C ASN A 266 16.00 4.32 11.33
N SER A 267 15.09 5.13 11.85
CA SER A 267 15.31 6.50 12.26
C SER A 267 14.43 6.83 13.46
N LEU A 268 14.80 7.85 14.23
CA LEU A 268 14.02 8.37 15.36
C LEU A 268 13.86 9.88 15.25
N LEU A 269 12.75 10.40 15.76
CA LEU A 269 12.62 11.84 15.97
C LEU A 269 13.55 12.25 17.12
N LYS A 270 14.28 13.36 16.97
CA LYS A 270 15.14 13.88 18.04
C LYS A 270 14.34 14.18 19.32
N LYS A 271 13.09 14.61 19.16
CA LYS A 271 12.14 14.84 20.27
C LYS A 271 11.72 13.55 20.97
N GLU A 272 11.75 12.41 20.31
CA GLU A 272 11.48 11.10 20.91
C GLU A 272 12.64 10.67 21.81
N THR A 273 13.88 10.89 21.35
CA THR A 273 15.10 10.65 22.15
C THR A 273 15.13 11.52 23.41
N THR A 274 14.78 12.80 23.28
CA THR A 274 14.75 13.76 24.39
C THR A 274 13.45 13.74 25.20
N ARG A 275 12.51 12.84 24.88
CA ARG A 275 11.19 12.73 25.52
C ARG A 275 10.44 14.08 25.57
N ALA A 276 10.53 14.84 24.48
CA ALA A 276 9.99 16.18 24.35
C ALA A 276 8.87 16.25 23.30
N ILE A 277 8.20 15.13 22.99
CA ILE A 277 7.02 15.15 22.13
C ILE A 277 5.86 15.71 22.97
N PRO A 278 5.25 16.84 22.55
CA PRO A 278 4.14 17.45 23.29
C PRO A 278 3.00 16.44 23.49
N HIS A 279 2.44 16.42 24.70
CA HIS A 279 1.36 15.54 25.15
C HIS A 279 1.71 14.04 25.22
N VAL A 280 2.48 13.49 24.29
CA VAL A 280 2.81 12.06 24.23
C VAL A 280 3.88 11.65 25.25
N SER A 281 4.90 12.49 25.46
CA SER A 281 6.02 12.14 26.35
C SER A 281 5.76 12.37 27.84
N LYS A 282 4.61 12.96 28.22
CA LYS A 282 4.31 13.35 29.60
C LYS A 282 3.86 12.18 30.47
N VAL A 283 3.04 11.30 29.90
CA VAL A 283 2.46 10.14 30.57
C VAL A 283 2.52 8.93 29.63
N PRO A 284 2.50 7.68 30.16
CA PRO A 284 2.40 6.48 29.33
C PRO A 284 1.26 6.59 28.33
N THR A 285 1.61 6.75 27.05
CA THR A 285 0.66 7.02 25.97
C THR A 285 0.72 5.90 24.95
N ILE A 286 -0.45 5.40 24.53
CA ILE A 286 -0.61 4.50 23.39
C ILE A 286 -1.26 5.27 22.23
N ILE A 287 -0.71 5.13 21.02
CA ILE A 287 -1.25 5.75 19.79
C ILE A 287 -1.84 4.65 18.91
N PHE A 288 -3.08 4.84 18.50
CA PHE A 288 -3.77 4.00 17.54
C PHE A 288 -3.88 4.68 16.18
N GLY A 289 -3.81 3.88 15.12
CA GLY A 289 -4.24 4.22 13.77
C GLY A 289 -5.29 3.20 13.31
N MET A 290 -6.38 3.64 12.71
CA MET A 290 -7.47 2.76 12.30
C MET A 290 -7.94 3.13 10.89
N ASP A 291 -8.23 2.13 10.06
CA ASP A 291 -8.71 2.30 8.70
C ASP A 291 -9.52 1.08 8.23
N VAL A 292 -10.45 1.29 7.30
CA VAL A 292 -11.23 0.22 6.67
C VAL A 292 -11.06 0.25 5.16
N SER A 293 -10.69 -0.90 4.60
CA SER A 293 -10.54 -1.08 3.16
C SER A 293 -11.70 -1.89 2.59
N HIS A 294 -12.36 -1.34 1.57
CA HIS A 294 -13.43 -2.02 0.84
C HIS A 294 -12.95 -2.68 -0.45
N GLY A 295 -13.70 -3.68 -0.88
CA GLY A 295 -13.52 -4.27 -2.22
C GLY A 295 -13.79 -3.27 -3.35
N SER A 296 -13.26 -3.60 -4.54
CA SER A 296 -13.47 -2.78 -5.74
C SER A 296 -14.96 -2.61 -6.07
N PRO A 297 -15.38 -1.47 -6.65
CA PRO A 297 -16.78 -1.20 -6.99
C PRO A 297 -17.41 -2.35 -7.79
N GLY A 298 -18.60 -2.79 -7.36
CA GLY A 298 -19.34 -3.90 -8.00
C GLY A 298 -18.92 -5.30 -7.54
N ARG A 299 -17.92 -5.45 -6.67
CA ARG A 299 -17.63 -6.72 -5.98
C ARG A 299 -18.30 -6.75 -4.61
N ASN A 300 -18.93 -7.87 -4.28
CA ASN A 300 -19.48 -8.13 -2.94
C ASN A 300 -18.49 -8.96 -2.12
N VAL A 301 -17.37 -8.35 -1.74
CA VAL A 301 -16.35 -8.98 -0.90
C VAL A 301 -16.33 -8.31 0.48
N PRO A 302 -15.94 -9.03 1.55
CA PRO A 302 -15.83 -8.47 2.89
C PRO A 302 -14.94 -7.21 2.94
N SER A 303 -15.26 -6.28 3.83
CA SER A 303 -14.35 -5.17 4.15
C SER A 303 -13.27 -5.68 5.09
N VAL A 304 -12.08 -5.08 5.04
CA VAL A 304 -10.99 -5.39 5.96
C VAL A 304 -10.74 -4.18 6.84
N ALA A 305 -10.96 -4.33 8.15
CA ALA A 305 -10.60 -3.32 9.13
C ALA A 305 -9.21 -3.62 9.70
N ALA A 306 -8.40 -2.58 9.82
CA ALA A 306 -7.05 -2.65 10.35
C ALA A 306 -6.90 -1.65 11.51
N VAL A 307 -6.40 -2.14 12.64
CA VAL A 307 -6.03 -1.33 13.80
C VAL A 307 -4.53 -1.51 14.00
N VAL A 308 -3.80 -0.39 14.02
CA VAL A 308 -2.38 -0.35 14.39
C VAL A 308 -2.22 0.34 15.73
N SER A 309 -1.32 -0.16 16.56
CA SER A 309 -1.03 0.42 17.88
C SER A 309 0.47 0.51 18.14
N SER A 310 0.90 1.60 18.76
CA SER A 310 2.28 1.80 19.18
C SER A 310 2.64 0.79 20.27
N LEU A 311 3.79 0.15 20.17
CA LEU A 311 4.18 -0.93 21.09
C LEU A 311 4.87 -0.42 22.36
N LYS A 312 5.68 0.64 22.27
CA LYS A 312 6.57 1.07 23.34
C LYS A 312 6.40 2.55 23.63
N TRP A 313 6.51 2.91 24.90
CA TRP A 313 6.61 4.27 25.38
C TRP A 313 7.93 4.43 26.17
N PRO A 314 8.61 5.58 26.09
CA PRO A 314 8.29 6.77 25.31
C PRO A 314 8.71 6.74 23.83
N ILE A 315 9.29 5.62 23.36
CA ILE A 315 9.74 5.45 21.96
C ILE A 315 8.63 4.80 21.12
N MET A 316 7.82 5.64 20.47
CA MET A 316 6.59 5.30 19.74
C MET A 316 6.83 4.91 18.27
N SER A 317 8.05 4.57 17.88
CA SER A 317 8.40 4.27 16.48
C SER A 317 8.13 2.82 16.01
N LYS A 318 7.66 1.94 16.89
CA LYS A 318 7.28 0.56 16.55
C LYS A 318 5.79 0.37 16.73
N TYR A 319 5.15 -0.23 15.73
CA TYR A 319 3.72 -0.50 15.71
C TYR A 319 3.44 -1.96 15.42
N ARG A 320 2.35 -2.48 15.98
CA ARG A 320 1.77 -3.75 15.59
C ARG A 320 0.43 -3.50 14.90
N ALA A 321 0.12 -4.34 13.92
CA ALA A 321 -1.16 -4.33 13.23
C ALA A 321 -1.99 -5.54 13.66
N SER A 322 -3.28 -5.30 13.86
CA SER A 322 -4.32 -6.31 14.00
C SER A 322 -5.36 -6.07 12.91
N VAL A 323 -5.78 -7.13 12.25
CA VAL A 323 -6.69 -7.06 11.09
C VAL A 323 -7.85 -8.00 11.28
N CYS A 324 -9.01 -7.60 10.81
CA CYS A 324 -10.20 -8.44 10.79
C CYS A 324 -11.02 -8.19 9.53
N THR A 325 -11.84 -9.17 9.17
CA THR A 325 -12.84 -9.02 8.11
C THR A 325 -14.19 -8.69 8.73
N GLN A 326 -14.93 -7.80 8.08
CA GLN A 326 -16.28 -7.42 8.47
C GLN A 326 -17.21 -7.35 7.26
N SER A 327 -18.50 -7.10 7.49
CA SER A 327 -19.50 -7.05 6.42
C SER A 327 -19.08 -6.09 5.28
N PRO A 328 -19.43 -6.43 4.02
CA PRO A 328 -19.11 -5.59 2.87
C PRO A 328 -19.60 -4.15 3.05
N ARG A 329 -18.73 -3.16 2.79
CA ARG A 329 -19.01 -1.71 2.86
C ARG A 329 -19.44 -1.19 4.24
N LEU A 330 -19.19 -1.95 5.29
CA LEU A 330 -19.32 -1.45 6.66
C LEU A 330 -18.08 -0.60 6.99
N GLU A 331 -18.28 0.66 7.32
CA GLU A 331 -17.19 1.58 7.72
C GLU A 331 -16.89 1.52 9.22
N MET A 332 -17.91 1.31 10.05
CA MET A 332 -17.71 1.14 11.48
C MET A 332 -17.01 -0.19 11.77
N ILE A 333 -15.92 -0.14 12.54
CA ILE A 333 -15.19 -1.35 12.93
C ILE A 333 -15.96 -2.02 14.08
N ASP A 334 -16.70 -3.08 13.74
CA ASP A 334 -17.54 -3.85 14.67
C ASP A 334 -16.72 -4.72 15.65
N THR A 335 -15.42 -4.87 15.39
CA THR A 335 -14.53 -5.75 16.14
C THR A 335 -13.62 -5.03 17.14
N LEU A 336 -13.74 -3.71 17.30
CA LEU A 336 -12.90 -2.97 18.26
C LEU A 336 -13.05 -3.50 19.68
N PHE A 337 -14.30 -3.79 20.08
CA PHE A 337 -14.69 -4.37 21.34
C PHE A 337 -15.65 -5.53 21.05
N LYS A 338 -15.32 -6.74 21.52
CA LYS A 338 -16.12 -7.95 21.34
C LYS A 338 -16.28 -8.66 22.69
N PRO A 339 -17.32 -8.33 23.47
CA PRO A 339 -17.55 -8.96 24.75
C PRO A 339 -17.93 -10.44 24.56
N VAL A 340 -17.26 -11.33 25.29
CA VAL A 340 -17.55 -12.76 25.40
C VAL A 340 -17.55 -13.11 26.88
N GLY A 341 -18.74 -13.15 27.48
CA GLY A 341 -18.88 -13.23 28.94
C GLY A 341 -18.33 -11.97 29.62
N ASP A 342 -17.47 -12.15 30.61
CA ASP A 342 -16.78 -11.07 31.32
C ASP A 342 -15.48 -10.61 30.64
N ASP A 343 -15.15 -11.17 29.46
CA ASP A 343 -13.92 -10.88 28.74
C ASP A 343 -14.17 -10.14 27.41
N ASP A 344 -13.14 -9.46 26.92
CA ASP A 344 -13.13 -8.81 25.60
C ASP A 344 -12.22 -9.58 24.63
N HIS A 345 -12.67 -9.82 23.41
CA HIS A 345 -11.88 -10.40 22.31
C HIS A 345 -11.73 -9.40 21.14
N GLY A 346 -11.90 -8.12 21.42
CA GLY A 346 -11.76 -7.03 20.49
C GLY A 346 -10.32 -6.63 20.22
N LEU A 347 -10.12 -5.93 19.10
CA LEU A 347 -8.79 -5.51 18.62
C LEU A 347 -8.09 -4.53 19.58
N ILE A 348 -8.86 -3.78 20.38
CA ILE A 348 -8.33 -2.84 21.36
C ILE A 348 -7.65 -3.58 22.51
N LYS A 349 -8.28 -4.62 23.06
CA LYS A 349 -7.68 -5.40 24.15
C LYS A 349 -6.36 -6.04 23.71
N ASP A 350 -6.30 -6.64 22.53
CA ASP A 350 -5.05 -7.23 22.01
C ASP A 350 -3.91 -6.19 21.98
N SER A 351 -4.23 -4.98 21.52
CA SER A 351 -3.28 -3.86 21.49
C SER A 351 -2.85 -3.41 22.89
N LEU A 352 -3.76 -3.37 23.86
CA LEU A 352 -3.44 -3.02 25.25
C LEU A 352 -2.58 -4.09 25.92
N VAL A 353 -2.88 -5.37 25.68
CA VAL A 353 -2.07 -6.49 26.17
C VAL A 353 -0.65 -6.42 25.60
N ASP A 354 -0.51 -6.11 24.32
CA ASP A 354 0.80 -5.95 23.71
C ASP A 354 1.57 -4.74 24.24
N PHE A 355 0.88 -3.62 24.47
CA PHE A 355 1.49 -2.47 25.13
C PHE A 355 2.00 -2.84 26.53
N LEU A 356 1.18 -3.52 27.35
CA LEU A 356 1.59 -3.95 28.69
C LEU A 356 2.83 -4.85 28.66
N ARG A 357 2.86 -5.82 27.74
CA ARG A 357 4.00 -6.73 27.56
C ARG A 357 5.30 -6.01 27.18
N ASN A 358 5.20 -4.88 26.46
CA ASN A 358 6.36 -4.14 25.97
C ASN A 358 6.79 -2.97 26.87
N ASN A 359 6.06 -2.70 27.96
CA ASN A 359 6.31 -1.59 28.89
C ASN A 359 6.30 -2.07 30.35
N ASP A 360 6.85 -3.26 30.62
CA ASP A 360 7.04 -3.81 31.97
C ASP A 360 5.75 -3.84 32.82
N GLY A 361 4.60 -4.08 32.18
CA GLY A 361 3.28 -4.11 32.83
C GLY A 361 2.65 -2.74 33.10
N GLN A 362 3.30 -1.64 32.69
CA GLN A 362 2.76 -0.28 32.83
C GLN A 362 1.56 -0.07 31.89
N ARG A 363 0.41 0.30 32.46
CA ARG A 363 -0.81 0.62 31.72
C ARG A 363 -0.68 1.98 31.02
N PRO A 364 -1.24 2.14 29.82
CA PRO A 364 -1.35 3.46 29.22
C PRO A 364 -2.31 4.32 30.06
N GLU A 365 -1.89 5.54 30.38
CA GLU A 365 -2.71 6.57 31.03
C GLU A 365 -3.42 7.46 30.00
N GLN A 366 -2.91 7.47 28.77
CA GLN A 366 -3.45 8.25 27.67
C GLN A 366 -3.57 7.41 26.40
N ILE A 367 -4.67 7.59 25.67
CA ILE A 367 -4.94 6.99 24.37
C ILE A 367 -5.12 8.10 23.34
N ILE A 368 -4.41 8.03 22.22
CA ILE A 368 -4.61 8.90 21.06
C ILE A 368 -5.04 8.03 19.89
N ILE A 369 -6.14 8.37 19.22
CA ILE A 369 -6.68 7.60 18.10
C ILE A 369 -6.68 8.46 16.84
N PHE A 370 -6.00 7.98 15.80
CA PHE A 370 -6.11 8.50 14.44
C PHE A 370 -7.01 7.56 13.65
N GLN A 371 -8.18 8.04 13.24
CA GLN A 371 -9.07 7.32 12.34
C GLN A 371 -8.95 7.91 10.93
N GLY A 372 -8.45 7.09 10.01
CA GLY A 372 -8.50 7.41 8.59
C GLY A 372 -9.95 7.38 8.12
N TRP A 373 -10.39 8.46 7.47
CA TRP A 373 -11.58 8.43 6.65
C TRP A 373 -11.09 8.27 5.22
N CYS A 374 -11.38 7.14 4.60
CA CYS A 374 -11.03 6.86 3.21
C CYS A 374 -12.01 7.50 2.21
#